data_AF-A0A1Y2CFH3-F1
#
_entry.id   AF-A0A1Y2CFH3-F1
#
_cell.length_a   1.000
_cell.length_b   1.000
_cell.length_c   1.000
_cell.angle_alpha   90.00
_cell.angle_beta   90.00
_cell.angle_gamma   90.00
#
_symmetry.space_group_name_H-M   'P 1'
#
loop_
_entity.id
_entity.type
_entity.pdbx_description
1 polymer ?
#
loop_
_entity_poly.entity_id
_entity_poly.type
_entity_poly.pdbx_seq_one_letter_code
_entity_poly.pdbx_strand_id
1 'polypeptide(L)'
;LNPNEDTEWNDILRAQGILPPKEPKPEEIDPNDLLPTREEILEQSNLDELDELLEDDDRRVLEKYRQKRIAEMQALARKEKYGNLITIDETNFVQEVTEASKECAVVVYMCRDSVPQCRIVTEHMKKLAERFKATKFVKYDMRAYPDRNFPTLLIYQDGQLKDQLV
;
A
#
# COMPACT_ATOMS: atom_id res chain seq x y z
N LEU A 1 43.37 38.19 -54.18
CA LEU A 1 42.36 38.49 -53.16
C LEU A 1 41.59 37.22 -52.90
N ASN A 2 41.45 36.79 -51.65
CA ASN A 2 40.60 35.66 -51.30
C ASN A 2 39.16 36.16 -51.14
N PRO A 3 38.21 35.78 -52.02
CA PRO A 3 36.83 36.31 -51.99
C PRO A 3 36.05 35.93 -50.71
N ASN A 4 36.56 34.97 -49.94
CA ASN A 4 35.94 34.44 -48.73
C ASN A 4 36.52 35.01 -47.43
N GLU A 5 37.49 35.93 -47.50
CA GLU A 5 37.98 36.62 -46.30
C GLU A 5 36.94 37.61 -45.76
N ASP A 6 36.73 37.60 -44.44
CA ASP A 6 35.87 38.57 -43.74
C ASP A 6 36.68 39.83 -43.44
N THR A 7 36.78 40.69 -44.44
CA THR A 7 37.31 42.04 -44.29
C THR A 7 36.22 43.05 -44.54
N GLU A 8 36.28 44.20 -43.87
CA GLU A 8 35.33 45.32 -44.06
C GLU A 8 35.26 45.74 -45.55
N TRP A 9 36.36 45.57 -46.28
CA TRP A 9 36.42 45.78 -47.73
C TRP A 9 35.56 44.80 -48.54
N ASN A 10 35.59 43.51 -48.22
CA ASN A 10 34.80 42.51 -48.92
C ASN A 10 33.29 42.70 -48.68
N ASP A 11 32.89 43.18 -47.50
CA ASP A 11 31.48 43.47 -47.21
C ASP A 11 30.96 44.68 -47.99
N ILE A 12 31.78 45.74 -48.11
CA ILE A 12 31.46 46.88 -48.99
C ILE A 12 31.32 46.42 -50.44
N LEU A 13 32.19 45.53 -50.91
CA LEU A 13 32.12 44.97 -52.28
C LEU A 13 30.88 44.11 -52.52
N ARG A 14 30.40 43.36 -51.51
CA ARG A 14 29.11 42.64 -51.59
C ARG A 14 27.93 43.61 -51.61
N ALA A 15 27.96 44.67 -50.79
CA ALA A 15 26.91 45.69 -50.75
C ALA A 15 26.80 46.48 -52.06
N GLN A 16 27.92 46.70 -52.76
CA GLN A 16 27.99 47.32 -54.08
C GLN A 16 27.65 46.34 -55.23
N GLY A 17 27.33 45.07 -54.92
CA GLY A 17 26.94 44.06 -55.91
C GLY A 17 28.10 43.50 -56.76
N ILE A 18 29.35 43.76 -56.36
CA ILE A 18 30.55 43.31 -57.07
C ILE A 18 30.90 41.86 -56.69
N LEU A 19 30.67 41.49 -55.42
CA LEU A 19 30.83 40.11 -54.93
C LEU A 19 29.47 39.45 -54.70
N PRO A 20 29.33 38.14 -54.96
CA PRO A 20 28.12 37.40 -54.64
C PRO A 20 27.85 37.39 -53.12
N PRO A 21 26.57 37.24 -52.71
CA PRO A 21 26.20 37.07 -51.31
C PRO A 21 26.99 35.91 -50.69
N LYS A 22 27.48 36.10 -49.47
CA LYS A 22 28.22 35.07 -48.76
C LYS A 22 27.29 33.91 -48.43
N GLU A 23 27.75 32.67 -48.63
CA GLU A 23 27.01 31.49 -48.19
C GLU A 23 26.78 31.59 -46.66
N PRO A 24 25.56 31.32 -46.17
CA PRO A 24 25.32 31.26 -44.74
C PRO A 24 26.23 30.18 -44.15
N LYS A 25 26.95 30.52 -43.07
CA LYS A 25 27.72 29.51 -42.35
C LYS A 25 26.75 28.42 -41.88
N PRO A 26 27.11 27.14 -41.98
CA PRO A 26 26.32 26.07 -41.36
C PRO A 26 26.11 26.45 -39.90
N GLU A 27 24.88 26.39 -39.42
CA GLU A 27 24.60 26.54 -37.99
C GLU A 27 25.39 25.45 -37.26
N GLU A 28 26.32 25.86 -36.41
CA GLU A 28 27.06 24.94 -35.55
C GLU A 28 26.08 24.44 -34.49
N ILE A 29 25.51 23.26 -34.74
CA ILE A 29 24.68 22.56 -33.74
C ILE A 29 25.60 22.15 -32.61
N ASP A 30 25.35 22.63 -31.39
CA ASP A 30 26.08 22.18 -30.21
C ASP A 30 25.80 20.67 -30.04
N PRO A 31 26.83 19.80 -30.03
CA PRO A 31 26.66 18.38 -29.75
C PRO A 31 25.87 18.08 -28.47
N ASN A 32 25.86 19.02 -27.51
CA ASN A 32 25.13 18.91 -26.26
C ASN A 32 23.60 19.06 -26.43
N ASP A 33 23.13 19.76 -27.47
CA ASP A 33 21.70 19.92 -27.80
C ASP A 33 21.11 18.63 -28.43
N LEU A 34 21.96 17.69 -28.82
CA LEU A 34 21.57 16.37 -29.33
C LEU A 34 21.49 15.30 -28.22
N LEU A 35 21.97 15.60 -27.01
CA LEU A 35 21.89 14.66 -25.89
C LEU A 35 20.45 14.61 -25.37
N PRO A 36 19.93 13.42 -25.03
CA PRO A 36 18.60 13.29 -24.47
C PRO A 36 18.51 14.07 -23.15
N THR A 37 17.40 14.76 -22.97
CA THR A 37 17.09 15.46 -21.73
C THR A 37 16.94 14.47 -20.58
N ARG A 38 17.11 14.96 -19.35
CA ARG A 38 16.91 14.12 -18.15
C ARG A 38 15.52 13.47 -18.13
N GLU A 39 14.50 14.17 -18.61
CA GLU A 39 13.13 13.65 -18.69
C GLU A 39 13.02 12.51 -19.70
N GLU A 40 13.63 12.63 -20.88
CA GLU A 40 13.66 11.57 -21.89
C GLU A 40 14.44 10.33 -21.42
N ILE A 41 15.55 10.52 -20.69
CA ILE A 41 16.30 9.42 -20.08
C ILE A 41 15.42 8.67 -19.08
N LEU A 42 14.73 9.38 -18.19
CA LEU A 42 13.85 8.77 -17.19
C LEU A 42 12.68 8.00 -17.81
N GLU A 43 12.11 8.48 -18.93
CA GLU A 43 11.01 7.80 -19.63
C GLU A 43 11.46 6.57 -20.42
N GLN A 44 12.70 6.55 -20.90
CA GLN A 44 13.25 5.45 -21.70
C GLN A 44 13.98 4.39 -20.85
N SER A 45 14.36 4.73 -19.62
CA SER A 45 15.06 3.82 -18.70
C SER A 45 14.16 2.70 -18.16
N ASN A 46 14.75 1.51 -18.04
CA ASN A 46 14.13 0.40 -17.32
C ASN A 46 14.31 0.52 -15.80
N LEU A 47 13.61 -0.31 -15.02
CA LEU A 47 13.64 -0.26 -13.55
C LEU A 47 15.07 -0.36 -12.96
N ASP A 48 15.92 -1.21 -13.53
CA ASP A 48 17.28 -1.41 -13.04
C ASP A 48 18.19 -0.20 -13.38
N GLU A 49 18.05 0.37 -14.58
CA GLU A 49 18.78 1.56 -15.03
C GLU A 49 18.36 2.81 -14.23
N LEU A 50 17.06 2.92 -13.93
CA LEU A 50 16.52 3.99 -13.11
C LEU A 50 17.07 3.93 -11.68
N ASP A 51 17.32 2.72 -11.16
CA ASP A 51 17.94 2.55 -9.85
C ASP A 51 19.39 3.07 -9.86
N GLU A 52 20.16 2.82 -10.92
CA GLU A 52 21.53 3.36 -11.07
C GLU A 52 21.56 4.90 -11.18
N LEU A 53 20.51 5.51 -11.73
CA LEU A 53 20.34 6.97 -11.85
C LEU A 53 19.96 7.66 -10.54
N LEU A 54 19.57 6.92 -9.50
CA LEU A 54 19.22 7.50 -8.20
C LEU A 54 20.47 7.95 -7.43
N GLU A 55 20.38 9.15 -6.85
CA GLU A 55 21.36 9.62 -5.88
C GLU A 55 21.28 8.81 -4.57
N ASP A 56 22.38 8.78 -3.81
CA ASP A 56 22.47 8.01 -2.56
C ASP A 56 21.38 8.38 -1.54
N ASP A 57 20.99 9.65 -1.48
CA ASP A 57 19.94 10.12 -0.59
C ASP A 57 18.54 9.67 -1.04
N ASP A 58 18.26 9.71 -2.36
CA ASP A 58 17.01 9.20 -2.92
C ASP A 58 16.88 7.70 -2.72
N ARG A 59 17.97 6.94 -2.93
CA ARG A 59 18.03 5.50 -2.67
C ARG A 59 17.68 5.18 -1.22
N ARG A 60 18.26 5.91 -0.26
CA ARG A 60 17.98 5.74 1.18
C ARG A 60 16.52 6.03 1.53
N VAL A 61 15.92 7.06 0.93
CA VAL A 61 14.52 7.42 1.16
C VAL A 61 13.60 6.32 0.61
N LEU A 62 13.86 5.86 -0.61
CA LEU A 62 13.07 4.81 -1.26
C LEU A 62 13.16 3.48 -0.50
N GLU A 63 14.36 3.08 -0.07
CA GLU A 63 14.55 1.87 0.75
C GLU A 63 13.80 1.96 2.09
N LYS A 64 13.88 3.09 2.80
CA LYS A 64 13.13 3.30 4.04
C LYS A 64 11.62 3.17 3.82
N TYR A 65 11.11 3.75 2.73
CA TYR A 65 9.69 3.63 2.38
C TYR A 65 9.30 2.18 2.10
N ARG A 66 10.12 1.46 1.32
CA ARG A 66 9.92 0.04 1.03
C ARG A 66 9.90 -0.80 2.31
N GLN A 67 10.88 -0.61 3.19
CA GLN A 67 10.95 -1.30 4.48
C GLN A 67 9.74 -0.99 5.35
N LYS A 68 9.31 0.27 5.42
CA LYS A 68 8.10 0.68 6.15
C LYS A 68 6.86 -0.04 5.62
N ARG A 69 6.66 -0.08 4.30
CA ARG A 69 5.54 -0.77 3.67
C ARG A 69 5.55 -2.27 3.94
N ILE A 70 6.72 -2.91 3.86
CA ILE A 70 6.88 -4.34 4.19
C ILE A 70 6.52 -4.59 5.66
N ALA A 71 6.99 -3.73 6.58
CA ALA A 71 6.69 -3.85 8.00
C ALA A 71 5.18 -3.69 8.29
N GLU A 72 4.51 -2.74 7.62
CA GLU A 72 3.05 -2.56 7.70
C GLU A 72 2.31 -3.82 7.22
N MET A 73 2.69 -4.37 6.06
CA MET A 73 2.09 -5.60 5.53
C MET A 73 2.32 -6.80 6.47
N GLN A 74 3.54 -6.94 7.02
CA GLN A 74 3.86 -7.99 7.99
C GLN A 74 3.07 -7.84 9.29
N ALA A 75 2.86 -6.60 9.76
CA ALA A 75 2.08 -6.34 10.97
C ALA A 75 0.60 -6.70 10.78
N LEU A 76 0.03 -6.42 9.60
CA LEU A 76 -1.32 -6.85 9.25
C LEU A 76 -1.43 -8.38 9.15
N ALA A 77 -0.51 -9.02 8.44
CA ALA A 77 -0.47 -10.48 8.33
C ALA A 77 -0.31 -11.18 9.69
N ARG A 78 0.48 -10.61 10.61
CA ARG A 78 0.64 -11.16 11.97
C ARG A 78 -0.65 -11.10 12.80
N LYS A 79 -1.53 -10.14 12.51
CA LYS A 79 -2.85 -10.05 13.16
C LYS A 79 -3.79 -11.14 12.65
N GLU A 80 -3.63 -11.61 11.41
CA GLU A 80 -4.44 -12.68 10.79
C GLU A 80 -4.12 -14.09 11.33
N LYS A 81 -4.21 -14.26 12.65
CA LYS A 81 -3.90 -15.51 13.35
C LYS A 81 -5.12 -16.40 13.62
N TYR A 82 -6.32 -15.89 13.40
CA TYR A 82 -7.58 -16.61 13.56
C TYR A 82 -8.14 -17.05 12.20
N GLY A 83 -9.35 -17.60 12.19
CA GLY A 83 -9.94 -18.16 10.97
C GLY A 83 -11.11 -19.10 11.20
N ASN A 84 -11.32 -19.54 12.45
CA ASN A 84 -12.33 -20.54 12.80
C ASN A 84 -13.15 -20.06 14.00
N LEU A 85 -14.38 -20.55 14.09
CA LEU A 85 -15.23 -20.40 15.27
C LEU A 85 -14.81 -21.45 16.32
N ILE A 86 -14.28 -20.99 17.45
CA ILE A 86 -13.80 -21.87 18.54
C ILE A 86 -14.89 -21.95 19.61
N THR A 87 -15.20 -23.16 20.11
CA THR A 87 -16.09 -23.29 21.27
C THR A 87 -15.25 -23.30 22.54
N ILE A 88 -15.66 -22.52 23.54
CA ILE A 88 -14.95 -22.42 24.82
C ILE A 88 -15.88 -22.78 25.99
N ASP A 89 -15.25 -23.18 27.08
CA ASP A 89 -15.88 -23.41 28.37
C ASP A 89 -15.68 -22.20 29.29
N GLU A 90 -16.42 -22.18 30.40
CA GLU A 90 -16.39 -21.10 31.39
C GLU A 90 -15.00 -20.87 32.00
N THR A 91 -14.22 -21.93 32.22
CA THR A 91 -12.85 -21.83 32.75
C THR A 91 -11.90 -21.07 31.82
N ASN A 92 -12.13 -21.16 30.52
CA ASN A 92 -11.28 -20.55 29.50
C ASN A 92 -11.79 -19.16 29.10
N PHE A 93 -12.96 -18.72 29.56
CA PHE A 93 -13.57 -17.46 29.14
C PHE A 93 -12.66 -16.25 29.38
N VAL A 94 -12.05 -16.14 30.55
CA VAL A 94 -11.19 -14.98 30.88
C VAL A 94 -9.98 -14.94 29.95
N GLN A 95 -9.31 -16.06 29.73
CA GLN A 95 -8.13 -16.14 28.87
C GLN A 95 -8.49 -15.94 27.39
N GLU A 96 -9.51 -16.65 26.92
CA GLU A 96 -9.87 -16.70 25.51
C GLU A 96 -10.63 -15.46 25.04
N VAL A 97 -11.31 -14.74 25.95
CA VAL A 97 -12.08 -13.53 25.64
C VAL A 97 -11.40 -12.29 26.21
N THR A 98 -11.24 -12.20 27.53
CA THR A 98 -10.79 -10.95 28.17
C THR A 98 -9.31 -10.68 27.86
N GLU A 99 -8.42 -11.66 28.06
CA GLU A 99 -6.99 -11.49 27.81
C GLU A 99 -6.70 -11.37 26.30
N ALA A 100 -7.30 -12.25 25.49
CA ALA A 100 -7.16 -12.19 24.03
C ALA A 100 -7.67 -10.85 23.45
N SER A 101 -8.67 -10.22 24.09
CA SER A 101 -9.22 -8.95 23.60
C SER A 101 -8.27 -7.76 23.72
N LYS A 102 -7.19 -7.88 24.50
CA LYS A 102 -6.13 -6.87 24.58
C LYS A 102 -5.27 -6.83 23.32
N GLU A 103 -5.18 -7.94 22.59
CA GLU A 103 -4.36 -8.05 21.39
C GLU A 103 -5.19 -7.94 20.10
N CYS A 104 -6.46 -8.32 20.13
CA CYS A 104 -7.35 -8.37 18.96
C CYS A 104 -8.81 -8.16 19.36
N ALA A 105 -9.70 -7.84 18.42
CA ALA A 105 -11.14 -7.87 18.72
C ALA A 105 -11.61 -9.32 18.91
N VAL A 106 -12.44 -9.56 19.92
CA VAL A 106 -13.04 -10.87 20.19
C VAL A 106 -14.57 -10.75 20.11
N VAL A 107 -15.18 -11.55 19.24
CA VAL A 107 -16.62 -11.67 19.11
C VAL A 107 -17.05 -12.96 19.81
N VAL A 108 -17.79 -12.82 20.91
CA VAL A 108 -18.38 -13.94 21.64
C VAL A 108 -19.81 -14.12 21.15
N TYR A 109 -20.04 -15.24 20.47
CA TYR A 109 -21.32 -15.74 20.06
C TYR A 109 -21.91 -16.62 21.15
N MET A 110 -22.85 -16.06 21.90
CA MET A 110 -23.60 -16.80 22.90
C MET A 110 -24.73 -17.57 22.23
N CYS A 111 -24.75 -18.88 22.42
CA CYS A 111 -25.69 -19.74 21.73
C CYS A 111 -25.91 -21.07 22.43
N ARG A 112 -27.14 -21.59 22.33
CA ARG A 112 -27.53 -22.92 22.79
C ARG A 112 -28.12 -23.75 21.67
N ASP A 113 -27.73 -25.02 21.59
CA ASP A 113 -28.11 -25.91 20.48
C ASP A 113 -29.61 -26.28 20.47
N SER A 114 -30.31 -26.08 21.59
CA SER A 114 -31.77 -26.22 21.70
C SER A 114 -32.54 -25.14 20.91
N VAL A 115 -31.91 -24.00 20.62
CA VAL A 115 -32.53 -22.85 19.95
C VAL A 115 -32.36 -22.97 18.43
N PRO A 116 -33.43 -23.01 17.63
CA PRO A 116 -33.33 -23.18 16.16
C PRO A 116 -32.57 -22.05 15.45
N GLN A 117 -32.79 -20.79 15.86
CA GLN A 117 -32.18 -19.58 15.27
C GLN A 117 -30.65 -19.65 15.33
N CYS A 118 -30.14 -20.24 16.41
CA CYS A 118 -28.74 -20.47 16.67
C CYS A 118 -28.03 -21.32 15.58
N ARG A 119 -28.75 -22.22 14.92
CA ARG A 119 -28.17 -23.02 13.81
C ARG A 119 -27.78 -22.15 12.63
N ILE A 120 -28.65 -21.21 12.27
CA ILE A 120 -28.44 -20.30 11.13
C ILE A 120 -27.28 -19.36 11.43
N VAL A 121 -27.28 -18.73 12.61
CA VAL A 121 -26.23 -17.78 13.00
C VAL A 121 -24.86 -18.46 13.11
N THR A 122 -24.80 -19.72 13.57
CA THR A 122 -23.56 -20.49 13.64
C THR A 122 -22.88 -20.61 12.26
N GLU A 123 -23.64 -20.87 11.20
CA GLU A 123 -23.09 -20.97 9.84
C GLU A 123 -22.56 -19.63 9.33
N HIS A 124 -23.24 -18.53 9.66
CA HIS A 124 -22.73 -17.20 9.35
C HIS A 124 -21.48 -16.86 10.16
N MET A 125 -21.40 -17.25 11.44
CA MET A 125 -20.24 -17.03 12.29
C MET A 125 -19.00 -17.75 11.77
N LYS A 126 -19.13 -18.99 11.28
CA LYS A 126 -18.02 -19.71 10.63
C LYS A 126 -17.51 -18.97 9.39
N LYS A 127 -18.40 -18.53 8.51
CA LYS A 127 -18.04 -17.76 7.30
C LYS A 127 -17.38 -16.43 7.64
N LEU A 128 -17.82 -15.76 8.71
CA LEU A 128 -17.22 -14.52 9.18
C LEU A 128 -15.82 -14.78 9.76
N ALA A 129 -15.65 -15.85 10.56
CA ALA A 129 -14.34 -16.22 11.10
C ALA A 129 -13.31 -16.50 10.00
N GLU A 130 -13.70 -17.19 8.93
CA GLU A 130 -12.82 -17.47 7.78
C GLU A 130 -12.39 -16.20 7.04
N ARG A 131 -13.29 -15.21 6.95
CA ARG A 131 -13.03 -13.92 6.27
C ARG A 131 -12.23 -12.95 7.13
N PHE A 132 -12.49 -12.91 8.43
CA PHE A 132 -11.92 -11.94 9.37
C PHE A 132 -10.89 -12.58 10.30
N LYS A 133 -9.78 -13.01 9.73
CA LYS A 133 -8.69 -13.71 10.44
C LYS A 133 -8.01 -12.87 11.52
N ALA A 134 -8.17 -11.55 11.47
CA ALA A 134 -7.67 -10.63 12.49
C ALA A 134 -8.54 -10.57 13.75
N THR A 135 -9.77 -11.09 13.67
CA THR A 135 -10.75 -11.08 14.77
C THR A 135 -10.96 -12.51 15.26
N LYS A 136 -11.03 -12.67 16.57
CA LYS A 136 -11.29 -13.98 17.17
C LYS A 136 -12.79 -14.19 17.33
N PHE A 137 -13.31 -15.31 16.83
CA PHE A 137 -14.71 -15.69 16.98
C PHE A 137 -14.83 -16.88 17.92
N VAL A 138 -15.70 -16.74 18.92
CA VAL A 138 -15.82 -17.71 20.00
C VAL A 138 -17.28 -18.04 20.25
N LYS A 139 -17.64 -19.33 20.34
CA LYS A 139 -18.96 -19.81 20.78
C LYS A 139 -18.91 -20.13 22.27
N TYR A 140 -19.89 -19.63 23.03
CA TYR A 140 -20.02 -19.88 24.46
C TYR A 140 -21.48 -20.17 24.84
N ASP A 141 -21.73 -21.26 25.58
CA ASP A 141 -23.07 -21.59 26.12
C ASP A 141 -23.12 -21.28 27.61
N MET A 142 -23.61 -20.08 27.93
CA MET A 142 -23.76 -19.65 29.31
C MET A 142 -24.98 -20.31 29.95
N ARG A 143 -24.75 -21.13 30.99
CA ARG A 143 -25.80 -21.93 31.65
C ARG A 143 -26.93 -21.09 32.25
N ALA A 144 -26.59 -19.96 32.88
CA ALA A 144 -27.55 -19.10 33.59
C ALA A 144 -28.22 -18.03 32.70
N TYR A 145 -27.97 -18.03 31.39
CA TYR A 145 -28.49 -16.99 30.48
C TYR A 145 -29.87 -17.38 29.90
N PRO A 146 -30.86 -16.47 29.86
CA PRO A 146 -32.23 -16.78 29.41
C PRO A 146 -32.29 -17.20 27.94
N ASP A 147 -33.01 -18.30 27.65
CA ASP A 147 -33.07 -18.88 26.30
C ASP A 147 -33.62 -17.93 25.24
N ARG A 148 -34.56 -17.08 25.63
CA ARG A 148 -35.19 -16.06 24.77
C ARG A 148 -34.21 -15.00 24.25
N ASN A 149 -33.05 -14.86 24.89
CA ASN A 149 -32.02 -13.91 24.49
C ASN A 149 -30.99 -14.55 23.54
N PHE A 150 -31.04 -15.87 23.30
CA PHE A 150 -30.19 -16.47 22.28
C PHE A 150 -30.78 -16.28 20.88
N PRO A 151 -29.93 -16.07 19.85
CA PRO A 151 -28.49 -15.84 19.94
C PRO A 151 -28.14 -14.42 20.39
N THR A 152 -27.10 -14.26 21.23
CA THR A 152 -26.55 -12.94 21.59
C THR A 152 -25.11 -12.83 21.09
N LEU A 153 -24.69 -11.63 20.64
CA LEU A 153 -23.29 -11.32 20.35
C LEU A 153 -22.74 -10.33 21.36
N LEU A 154 -21.54 -10.62 21.84
CA LEU A 154 -20.76 -9.70 22.68
C LEU A 154 -19.46 -9.35 21.95
N ILE A 155 -19.14 -8.07 21.91
CA ILE A 155 -17.92 -7.57 21.25
C ILE A 155 -16.96 -7.09 22.33
N TYR A 156 -15.82 -7.77 22.47
CA TYR A 156 -14.76 -7.42 23.39
C TYR A 156 -13.58 -6.80 22.65
N GLN A 157 -13.04 -5.73 23.23
CA GLN A 157 -11.83 -5.07 22.76
C GLN A 157 -11.13 -4.38 23.93
N ASP A 158 -9.80 -4.41 23.95
CA ASP A 158 -8.95 -3.81 24.98
C ASP A 158 -9.26 -4.33 26.40
N GLY A 159 -9.66 -5.60 26.53
CA GLY A 159 -10.03 -6.20 27.82
C GLY A 159 -11.44 -5.86 28.30
N GLN A 160 -12.25 -5.17 27.50
CA GLN A 160 -13.57 -4.67 27.91
C GLN A 160 -14.65 -5.03 26.91
N LEU A 161 -15.88 -5.22 27.42
CA LEU A 161 -17.08 -5.31 26.58
C LEU A 161 -17.36 -3.94 25.97
N LYS A 162 -17.36 -3.85 24.65
CA LYS A 162 -17.65 -2.61 23.90
C LYS A 162 -19.10 -2.53 23.45
N ASP A 163 -19.66 -3.66 23.03
CA ASP A 163 -21.01 -3.69 22.48
C ASP A 163 -21.67 -5.06 22.69
N GLN A 164 -23.00 -5.07 22.68
CA GLN A 164 -23.82 -6.25 22.84
C GLN A 164 -25.05 -6.17 21.94
N LEU A 165 -25.29 -7.23 21.18
CA LEU A 165 -26.48 -7.42 20.35
C LEU A 165 -27.30 -8.61 20.87
N VAL A 166 -28.51 -8.34 21.35
CA VAL A 166 -29.49 -9.34 21.83
C VAL A 166 -30.66 -9.42 20.87
#